data_AF-A0A536YF27-F1
#
_entry.id   AF-A0A536YF27-F1
#
_cell.length_a   1.000
_cell.length_b   1.000
_cell.length_c   1.000
_cell.angle_alpha   90.00
_cell.angle_beta   90.00
_cell.angle_gamma   90.00
#
_symmetry.space_group_name_H-M   'P 1'
#
loop_
_entity.id
_entity.type
_entity.pdbx_description
1 polymer ?
#
loop_
_entity_poly.entity_id
_entity_poly.type
_entity_poly.pdbx_seq_one_letter_code
_entity_poly.pdbx_strand_id
1 'polypeptide(L)'
;MTIQLNHTIVNVRDKRASANFFTELFGLPKAKRFGSYFLTVELANEITLDFCDADYEVEKQHYAFLVSEAEFDQIFGRIQERGLDYWADPAKREKGKINRHDGGRGVYFEEPSGHFLEIITVPYGGRPKNNRIVVSPMCQYSAREGHVTDWHLVHLGKFAQGGAGIVFVEATAVEARGRITHGDTGIWDDTHVAGLARIAEFVRSQGALPAIQLAHAGRKASMARPWYGNGPLTPADIERGEKPWDIVGPSSEPLGEGWLRPRPIGERDEEALLAAYRAAVRRAHAAGFEVLEIHAAHGYLLHSFLSPISNGGAREERMRFPLQVVRAVRESWPQEKPLFVRVSSIDDVEGGWTIEDTVAFAKELAARGVDVVDCSSGGILGSATAATRFTLPRVPGFQLPFAERVRMEAGIKTMAVGLILTAEQAEEALAAGRADLLAIAREALYDPNWPLHAAQALGADPQMERWPEQYGWWLTRRESLLRKLGLRR
;
A
#
# COMPACT_ATOMS: atom_id res chain seq x y z
N MET A 1 9.20 -9.43 -15.59
CA MET A 1 10.25 -9.46 -16.64
C MET A 1 11.59 -9.30 -15.94
N THR A 2 12.58 -10.15 -16.18
CA THR A 2 13.81 -10.31 -15.36
C THR A 2 15.07 -9.73 -16.03
N ILE A 3 14.91 -8.72 -16.90
CA ILE A 3 16.04 -8.08 -17.58
C ILE A 3 16.40 -6.82 -16.78
N GLN A 4 17.64 -6.73 -16.33
CA GLN A 4 18.18 -5.59 -15.57
C GLN A 4 19.41 -5.04 -16.30
N LEU A 5 19.54 -3.71 -16.32
CA LEU A 5 20.77 -3.06 -16.75
C LEU A 5 21.85 -3.37 -15.71
N ASN A 6 22.98 -3.93 -16.12
CA ASN A 6 24.07 -4.27 -15.20
C ASN A 6 25.12 -3.15 -15.13
N HIS A 7 25.52 -2.61 -16.27
CA HIS A 7 26.50 -1.54 -16.35
C HIS A 7 26.30 -0.71 -17.62
N THR A 8 26.87 0.48 -17.63
CA THR A 8 27.02 1.29 -18.85
C THR A 8 28.40 1.94 -18.88
N ILE A 9 28.98 2.02 -20.08
CA ILE A 9 30.26 2.68 -20.31
C ILE A 9 30.01 4.18 -20.51
N VAL A 10 30.74 5.01 -19.76
CA VAL A 10 30.71 6.46 -19.86
C VAL A 10 32.02 6.91 -20.51
N ASN A 11 31.97 7.18 -21.81
CA ASN A 11 33.14 7.64 -22.58
C ASN A 11 33.44 9.10 -22.26
N VAL A 12 34.61 9.37 -21.69
CA VAL A 12 35.00 10.68 -21.17
C VAL A 12 36.40 11.06 -21.65
N ARG A 13 36.74 12.35 -21.59
CA ARG A 13 38.08 12.84 -21.99
C ARG A 13 39.17 12.42 -21.00
N ASP A 14 38.82 12.36 -19.72
CA ASP A 14 39.68 11.88 -18.63
C ASP A 14 38.82 11.15 -17.60
N LYS A 15 38.96 9.82 -17.54
CA LYS A 15 38.19 8.98 -16.63
C LYS A 15 38.48 9.23 -15.17
N ARG A 16 39.69 9.68 -14.80
CA ARG A 16 40.00 10.02 -13.40
C ARG A 16 39.29 11.29 -13.02
N ALA A 17 39.30 12.30 -13.89
CA ALA A 17 38.62 13.57 -13.64
C ALA A 17 37.11 13.36 -13.49
N SER A 18 36.47 12.68 -14.44
CA SER A 18 35.01 12.44 -14.39
C SER A 18 34.61 11.50 -13.24
N ALA A 19 35.35 10.43 -12.97
CA ALA A 19 35.02 9.52 -11.86
C ALA A 19 35.21 10.18 -10.47
N ASN A 20 36.27 10.97 -10.27
CA ASN A 20 36.47 11.71 -9.03
C ASN A 20 35.40 12.80 -8.87
N PHE A 21 35.10 13.55 -9.94
CA PHE A 21 34.02 14.53 -9.93
C PHE A 21 32.70 13.89 -9.49
N PHE A 22 32.34 12.76 -10.11
CA PHE A 22 31.10 12.05 -9.81
C PHE A 22 31.06 11.54 -8.36
N THR A 23 32.10 10.82 -7.92
CA THR A 23 32.11 10.22 -6.58
C THR A 23 32.11 11.28 -5.46
N GLU A 24 32.86 12.37 -5.62
CA GLU A 24 32.87 13.44 -4.63
C GLU A 24 31.55 14.23 -4.59
N LEU A 25 30.94 14.48 -5.75
CA LEU A 25 29.69 15.23 -5.83
C LEU A 25 28.53 14.43 -5.23
N PHE A 26 28.46 13.12 -5.53
CA PHE A 26 27.41 12.23 -5.02
C PHE A 26 27.73 11.64 -3.63
N GLY A 27 28.93 11.85 -3.09
CA GLY A 27 29.33 11.28 -1.80
C GLY A 27 29.50 9.77 -1.82
N LEU A 28 29.89 9.22 -2.97
CA LEU A 28 30.09 7.79 -3.17
C LEU A 28 31.53 7.38 -2.83
N PRO A 29 31.76 6.08 -2.56
CA PRO A 29 33.11 5.53 -2.47
C PRO A 29 33.93 5.82 -3.73
N LYS A 30 35.26 5.92 -3.57
CA LYS A 30 36.17 6.13 -4.70
C LYS A 30 36.00 5.04 -5.75
N ALA A 31 36.09 5.45 -7.03
CA ALA A 31 36.01 4.54 -8.16
C ALA A 31 37.08 3.44 -8.07
N LYS A 32 36.68 2.21 -8.36
CA LYS A 32 37.55 1.03 -8.37
C LYS A 32 38.05 0.80 -9.79
N ARG A 33 39.30 0.36 -9.91
CA ARG A 33 39.84 -0.03 -11.22
C ARG A 33 39.25 -1.37 -11.64
N PHE A 34 38.65 -1.43 -12.82
CA PHE A 34 38.21 -2.68 -13.45
C PHE A 34 38.97 -2.90 -14.76
N GLY A 35 39.82 -3.93 -14.77
CA GLY A 35 40.79 -4.16 -15.84
C GLY A 35 41.78 -3.01 -16.01
N SER A 36 42.38 -2.89 -17.21
CA SER A 36 43.28 -1.78 -17.54
C SER A 36 42.55 -0.52 -18.02
N TYR A 37 41.27 -0.62 -18.36
CA TYR A 37 40.56 0.37 -19.17
C TYR A 37 39.59 1.24 -18.36
N PHE A 38 38.91 0.68 -17.36
CA PHE A 38 37.79 1.35 -16.69
C PHE A 38 38.10 1.82 -15.27
N LEU A 39 37.46 2.93 -14.88
CA LEU A 39 37.21 3.29 -13.49
C LEU A 39 35.71 3.14 -13.22
N THR A 40 35.39 2.21 -12.33
CA THR A 40 34.03 1.77 -12.05
C THR A 40 33.51 2.42 -10.78
N VAL A 41 32.34 3.03 -10.86
CA VAL A 41 31.56 3.51 -9.71
C VAL A 41 30.29 2.69 -9.60
N GLU A 42 30.07 2.10 -8.42
CA GLU A 42 28.90 1.29 -8.12
C GLU A 42 27.80 2.17 -7.50
N LEU A 43 26.58 2.05 -8.02
CA LEU A 43 25.40 2.75 -7.53
C LEU A 43 24.61 1.87 -6.55
N ALA A 44 23.68 2.47 -5.80
CA ALA A 44 22.90 1.77 -4.78
C ALA A 44 22.02 0.63 -5.32
N ASN A 45 21.69 0.65 -6.61
CA ASN A 45 20.89 -0.37 -7.29
C ASN A 45 21.75 -1.43 -8.01
N GLU A 46 23.01 -1.60 -7.60
CA GLU A 46 23.96 -2.58 -8.15
C GLU A 46 24.36 -2.32 -9.62
N ILE A 47 23.91 -1.22 -10.21
CA ILE A 47 24.37 -0.76 -11.54
C ILE A 47 25.72 -0.09 -11.40
N THR A 48 26.59 -0.32 -12.37
CA THR A 48 27.91 0.34 -12.42
C THR A 48 28.01 1.35 -13.57
N LEU A 49 28.66 2.48 -13.29
CA LEU A 49 29.14 3.43 -14.30
C LEU A 49 30.63 3.18 -14.53
N ASP A 50 30.97 2.77 -15.75
CA ASP A 50 32.33 2.43 -16.13
C ASP A 50 32.93 3.57 -16.96
N PHE A 51 33.68 4.46 -16.30
CA PHE A 51 34.33 5.58 -16.96
C PHE A 51 35.52 5.10 -17.80
N CYS A 52 35.51 5.46 -19.09
CA CYS A 52 36.53 5.07 -20.06
C CYS A 52 37.11 6.31 -20.76
N ASP A 53 38.43 6.36 -20.92
CA ASP A 53 39.06 7.42 -21.71
C ASP A 53 38.72 7.21 -23.19
N ALA A 54 38.20 8.25 -23.85
CA ALA A 54 37.92 8.26 -25.27
C ALA A 54 39.09 8.90 -26.04
N ASP A 55 39.49 8.27 -27.14
CA ASP A 55 40.45 8.80 -28.11
C ASP A 55 39.76 9.54 -29.28
N TYR A 56 38.46 9.79 -29.15
CA TYR A 56 37.61 10.48 -30.11
C TYR A 56 36.79 11.61 -29.44
N GLU A 57 36.08 12.40 -30.24
CA GLU A 57 35.20 13.44 -29.74
C GLU A 57 34.05 12.83 -28.93
N VAL A 58 34.00 13.15 -27.63
CA VAL A 58 32.97 12.65 -26.72
C VAL A 58 31.63 13.29 -27.08
N GLU A 59 30.70 12.48 -27.58
CA GLU A 59 29.30 12.89 -27.70
C GLU A 59 28.67 13.07 -26.32
N LYS A 60 28.03 14.21 -26.12
CA LYS A 60 27.32 14.51 -24.88
C LYS A 60 26.14 13.57 -24.71
N GLN A 61 25.99 13.05 -23.50
CA GLN A 61 24.93 12.12 -23.12
C GLN A 61 24.24 12.68 -21.88
N HIS A 62 23.01 12.24 -21.64
CA HIS A 62 22.24 12.61 -20.47
C HIS A 62 22.12 11.43 -19.51
N TYR A 63 22.51 11.62 -18.26
CA TYR A 63 22.38 10.64 -17.19
C TYR A 63 21.58 11.24 -16.03
N ALA A 64 20.41 10.65 -15.75
CA ALA A 64 19.54 11.08 -14.66
C ALA A 64 19.60 10.10 -13.49
N PHE A 65 19.67 10.63 -12.28
CA PHE A 65 19.80 9.88 -11.04
C PHE A 65 18.63 10.22 -10.11
N LEU A 66 17.88 9.20 -9.73
CA LEU A 66 16.84 9.32 -8.71
C LEU A 66 17.51 9.34 -7.33
N VAL A 67 17.23 10.38 -6.55
CA VAL A 67 17.79 10.60 -5.21
C VAL A 67 16.68 10.96 -4.22
N SER A 68 16.89 10.74 -2.93
CA SER A 68 15.97 11.25 -1.91
C SER A 68 16.01 12.78 -1.79
N GLU A 69 15.02 13.38 -1.13
CA GLU A 69 15.01 14.82 -0.84
C GLU A 69 16.25 15.26 -0.04
N ALA A 70 16.71 14.46 0.92
CA ALA A 70 17.90 14.77 1.72
C ALA A 70 19.18 14.69 0.90
N GLU A 71 19.31 13.69 0.02
CA GLU A 71 20.44 13.56 -0.88
C GLU A 71 20.44 14.68 -1.94
N PHE A 72 19.26 15.09 -2.42
CA PHE A 72 19.14 16.24 -3.30
C PHE A 72 19.76 17.49 -2.66
N ASP A 73 19.42 17.78 -1.40
CA ASP A 73 19.98 18.94 -0.68
C ASP A 73 21.50 18.86 -0.52
N GLN A 74 22.04 17.67 -0.22
CA GLN A 74 23.49 17.47 -0.06
C GLN A 74 24.25 17.59 -1.38
N ILE A 75 23.72 17.02 -2.45
CA ILE A 75 24.35 17.06 -3.77
C ILE A 75 24.23 18.47 -4.34
N PHE A 76 23.05 19.09 -4.26
CA PHE A 76 22.82 20.45 -4.71
C PHE A 76 23.66 21.46 -3.93
N GLY A 77 23.82 21.28 -2.62
CA GLY A 77 24.77 22.07 -1.82
C GLY A 77 26.19 22.00 -2.37
N ARG A 78 26.69 20.80 -2.70
CA ARG A 78 28.01 20.62 -3.34
C ARG A 78 28.11 21.24 -4.74
N ILE A 79 27.04 21.21 -5.53
CA ILE A 79 26.97 21.90 -6.83
C ILE A 79 27.17 23.41 -6.62
N GLN A 80 26.46 24.00 -5.65
CA GLN A 80 26.54 25.41 -5.34
C GLN A 80 27.91 25.80 -4.76
N GLU A 81 28.45 25.03 -3.81
CA GLU A 81 29.77 25.26 -3.21
C GLU A 81 30.91 25.23 -4.23
N ARG A 82 30.80 24.35 -5.24
CA ARG A 82 31.76 24.24 -6.34
C ARG A 82 31.57 25.33 -7.41
N GLY A 83 30.52 26.16 -7.31
CA GLY A 83 30.20 27.19 -8.29
C GLY A 83 29.88 26.63 -9.67
N LEU A 84 29.31 25.43 -9.74
CA LEU A 84 28.94 24.80 -11.01
C LEU A 84 27.72 25.52 -11.61
N ASP A 85 27.72 25.65 -12.93
CA ASP A 85 26.52 26.08 -13.64
C ASP A 85 25.46 24.98 -13.58
N TYR A 86 24.21 25.38 -13.30
CA TYR A 86 23.07 24.47 -13.23
C TYR A 86 21.81 25.10 -13.82
N TRP A 87 20.86 24.25 -14.23
CA TRP A 87 19.63 24.65 -14.93
C TRP A 87 18.41 23.86 -14.46
N ALA A 88 17.23 24.45 -14.65
CA ALA A 88 15.95 23.76 -14.44
C ALA A 88 15.51 22.93 -15.66
N ASP A 89 16.13 23.12 -16.82
CA ASP A 89 15.77 22.43 -18.06
C ASP A 89 17.00 21.99 -18.87
N PRO A 90 16.90 20.92 -19.68
CA PRO A 90 18.05 20.39 -20.41
C PRO A 90 18.47 21.23 -21.62
N ALA A 91 17.64 22.17 -22.07
CA ALA A 91 18.03 23.12 -23.11
C ALA A 91 18.77 24.35 -22.56
N LYS A 92 19.13 24.35 -21.26
CA LYS A 92 19.90 25.41 -20.59
C LYS A 92 19.26 26.80 -20.64
N ARG A 93 17.93 26.87 -20.71
CA ARG A 93 17.17 28.12 -20.79
C ARG A 93 16.97 28.73 -19.41
N GLU A 94 16.93 27.91 -18.36
CA GLU A 94 16.62 28.32 -17.00
C GLU A 94 17.82 28.22 -16.06
N LYS A 95 18.87 29.01 -16.33
CA LYS A 95 20.11 29.02 -15.54
C LYS A 95 19.88 29.48 -14.10
N GLY A 96 20.52 28.81 -13.15
CA GLY A 96 20.47 29.15 -11.72
C GLY A 96 19.17 28.73 -11.02
N LYS A 97 18.32 27.96 -11.70
CA LYS A 97 17.05 27.46 -11.16
C LYS A 97 17.03 25.94 -11.08
N ILE A 98 16.16 25.42 -10.23
CA ILE A 98 15.75 24.00 -10.19
C ILE A 98 14.33 23.89 -10.74
N ASN A 99 13.96 22.75 -11.31
CA ASN A 99 12.57 22.47 -11.67
C ASN A 99 11.81 21.79 -10.53
N ARG A 100 10.49 21.76 -10.67
CA ARG A 100 9.55 21.06 -9.79
C ARG A 100 8.69 20.05 -10.55
N HIS A 101 9.29 19.41 -11.56
CA HIS A 101 8.57 18.45 -12.41
C HIS A 101 8.04 17.29 -11.58
N ASP A 102 6.87 16.79 -11.97
CA ASP A 102 6.20 15.64 -11.33
C ASP A 102 6.02 15.75 -9.80
N GLY A 103 6.02 16.98 -9.27
CA GLY A 103 5.88 17.25 -7.84
C GLY A 103 7.16 17.06 -7.02
N GLY A 104 8.27 16.67 -7.65
CA GLY A 104 9.58 16.57 -7.01
C GLY A 104 10.46 17.79 -7.23
N ARG A 105 11.77 17.61 -7.12
CA ARG A 105 12.82 18.57 -7.49
C ARG A 105 13.69 17.94 -8.56
N GLY A 106 14.10 18.75 -9.53
CA GLY A 106 15.07 18.36 -10.55
C GLY A 106 16.09 19.46 -10.78
N VAL A 107 17.34 19.09 -10.97
CA VAL A 107 18.39 20.02 -11.39
C VAL A 107 19.37 19.35 -12.32
N TYR A 108 19.76 20.08 -13.35
CA TYR A 108 20.72 19.63 -14.33
C TYR A 108 22.03 20.41 -14.25
N PHE A 109 23.15 19.73 -14.53
CA PHE A 109 24.50 20.30 -14.50
C PHE A 109 25.44 19.49 -15.41
N GLU A 110 26.61 20.04 -15.72
CA GLU A 110 27.60 19.35 -16.57
C GLU A 110 28.74 18.74 -15.73
N GLU A 111 29.20 17.57 -16.15
CA GLU A 111 30.47 17.00 -15.68
C GLU A 111 31.65 17.41 -16.61
N PRO A 112 32.92 17.18 -16.22
CA PRO A 112 34.11 17.68 -16.94
C PRO A 112 34.20 17.37 -18.45
N SER A 113 33.67 16.24 -18.91
CA SER A 113 33.65 15.89 -20.34
C SER A 113 32.45 16.47 -21.10
N GLY A 114 31.52 17.11 -20.39
CA GLY A 114 30.36 17.80 -20.94
C GLY A 114 29.09 16.96 -21.00
N HIS A 115 29.07 15.74 -20.45
CA HIS A 115 27.82 15.03 -20.25
C HIS A 115 26.92 15.81 -19.30
N PHE A 116 25.62 15.66 -19.52
CA PHE A 116 24.61 16.29 -18.71
C PHE A 116 24.18 15.31 -17.63
N LEU A 117 24.35 15.72 -16.38
CA LEU A 117 23.90 14.98 -15.23
C LEU A 117 22.64 15.65 -14.68
N GLU A 118 21.69 14.83 -14.27
CA GLU A 118 20.47 15.26 -13.60
C GLU A 118 20.30 14.52 -12.28
N ILE A 119 19.90 15.24 -11.23
CA ILE A 119 19.33 14.61 -10.04
C ILE A 119 17.85 14.97 -9.94
N ILE A 120 17.01 13.96 -9.71
CA ILE A 120 15.56 14.10 -9.54
C ILE A 120 15.10 13.43 -8.24
N THR A 121 14.10 13.99 -7.57
CA THR A 121 13.51 13.37 -6.36
C THR A 121 12.29 12.49 -6.63
N VAL A 122 11.77 12.54 -7.86
CA VAL A 122 10.68 11.69 -8.34
C VAL A 122 11.00 11.20 -9.76
N PRO A 123 10.63 9.97 -10.14
CA PRO A 123 10.74 9.54 -11.53
C PRO A 123 9.87 10.39 -12.46
N TYR A 124 10.31 10.58 -13.70
CA TYR A 124 9.49 11.22 -14.72
C TYR A 124 8.14 10.53 -14.87
N GLY A 125 7.07 11.31 -14.86
CA GLY A 125 5.68 10.83 -14.93
C GLY A 125 5.17 10.16 -13.65
N GLY A 126 6.00 10.02 -12.62
CA GLY A 126 5.63 9.48 -11.32
C GLY A 126 5.27 10.60 -10.35
N ARG A 127 4.07 11.16 -10.43
CA ARG A 127 3.55 11.98 -9.32
C ARG A 127 3.10 11.06 -8.19
N PRO A 128 3.81 10.95 -7.05
CA PRO A 128 3.22 10.31 -5.89
C PRO A 128 1.93 11.06 -5.52
N LYS A 129 0.83 10.33 -5.43
CA LYS A 129 -0.47 10.85 -5.03
C LYS A 129 -0.45 11.06 -3.52
N ASN A 130 0.16 12.17 -3.11
CA ASN A 130 0.26 12.61 -1.72
C ASN A 130 -1.10 13.11 -1.21
N ASN A 131 -2.06 12.19 -1.03
CA ASN A 131 -3.34 12.46 -0.40
C ASN A 131 -3.67 11.39 0.64
N ARG A 132 -4.63 11.69 1.51
CA ARG A 132 -5.01 10.86 2.67
C ARG A 132 -6.15 9.89 2.36
N ILE A 133 -6.47 9.67 1.09
CA ILE A 133 -7.55 8.80 0.65
C ILE A 133 -7.00 7.41 0.31
N VAL A 134 -7.59 6.40 0.94
CA VAL A 134 -7.21 5.00 0.82
C VAL A 134 -8.36 4.22 0.19
N VAL A 135 -8.07 3.36 -0.78
CA VAL A 135 -9.02 2.33 -1.19
C VAL A 135 -8.85 1.13 -0.27
N SER A 136 -9.88 0.85 0.52
CA SER A 136 -9.91 -0.24 1.52
C SER A 136 -9.76 -1.62 0.85
N PRO A 137 -9.19 -2.64 1.54
CA PRO A 137 -9.21 -4.01 1.02
C PRO A 137 -10.65 -4.51 0.89
N MET A 138 -11.06 -4.83 -0.35
CA MET A 138 -12.42 -5.27 -0.69
C MET A 138 -12.36 -6.60 -1.43
N CYS A 139 -12.79 -7.68 -0.78
CA CYS A 139 -12.77 -9.00 -1.41
C CYS A 139 -13.59 -9.03 -2.71
N GLN A 140 -12.97 -9.51 -3.78
CA GLN A 140 -13.56 -9.64 -5.10
C GLN A 140 -14.05 -11.05 -5.39
N TYR A 141 -13.58 -12.04 -4.61
CA TYR A 141 -13.96 -13.45 -4.76
C TYR A 141 -13.77 -13.95 -6.21
N SER A 142 -12.71 -13.49 -6.87
CA SER A 142 -12.46 -13.66 -8.31
C SER A 142 -11.09 -14.29 -8.62
N ALA A 143 -10.38 -14.75 -7.59
CA ALA A 143 -9.15 -15.51 -7.71
C ALA A 143 -9.44 -16.97 -8.09
N ARG A 144 -8.40 -17.67 -8.54
CA ARG A 144 -8.42 -19.12 -8.81
C ARG A 144 -7.28 -19.76 -8.07
N GLU A 145 -7.59 -20.63 -7.10
CA GLU A 145 -6.59 -21.22 -6.20
C GLU A 145 -5.64 -20.18 -5.58
N GLY A 146 -6.17 -19.02 -5.16
CA GLY A 146 -5.36 -17.93 -4.61
C GLY A 146 -4.71 -17.01 -5.64
N HIS A 147 -4.61 -17.44 -6.90
CA HIS A 147 -4.02 -16.60 -7.94
C HIS A 147 -4.97 -15.46 -8.34
N VAL A 148 -4.45 -14.24 -8.25
CA VAL A 148 -5.09 -13.08 -8.87
C VAL A 148 -5.22 -13.27 -10.38
N THR A 149 -6.29 -12.72 -10.92
CA THR A 149 -6.65 -12.73 -12.34
C THR A 149 -6.67 -11.31 -12.90
N ASP A 150 -6.85 -11.15 -14.22
CA ASP A 150 -6.98 -9.84 -14.85
C ASP A 150 -8.11 -8.99 -14.27
N TRP A 151 -9.13 -9.61 -13.66
CA TRP A 151 -10.15 -8.90 -12.88
C TRP A 151 -9.52 -7.98 -11.84
N HIS A 152 -8.55 -8.48 -11.07
CA HIS A 152 -7.93 -7.74 -9.97
C HIS A 152 -7.04 -6.61 -10.51
N LEU A 153 -6.33 -6.85 -11.61
CA LEU A 153 -5.53 -5.81 -12.25
C LEU A 153 -6.40 -4.64 -12.71
N VAL A 154 -7.49 -4.92 -13.43
CA VAL A 154 -8.42 -3.87 -13.90
C VAL A 154 -9.12 -3.20 -12.71
N HIS A 155 -9.56 -4.00 -11.74
CA HIS A 155 -10.27 -3.52 -10.55
C HIS A 155 -9.42 -2.57 -9.69
N LEU A 156 -8.16 -2.90 -9.43
CA LEU A 156 -7.28 -2.06 -8.61
C LEU A 156 -6.67 -0.93 -9.44
N GLY A 157 -6.39 -1.21 -10.72
CA GLY A 157 -5.84 -0.24 -11.65
C GLY A 157 -6.74 0.98 -11.85
N LYS A 158 -8.07 0.79 -11.93
CA LYS A 158 -9.01 1.93 -12.04
C LYS A 158 -8.97 2.85 -10.82
N PHE A 159 -8.76 2.33 -9.61
CA PHE A 159 -8.65 3.16 -8.40
C PHE A 159 -7.32 3.91 -8.32
N ALA A 160 -6.24 3.23 -8.74
CA ALA A 160 -4.94 3.86 -8.85
C ALA A 160 -4.98 5.02 -9.85
N GLN A 161 -5.61 4.85 -11.02
CA GLN A 161 -5.87 5.94 -11.97
C GLN A 161 -6.78 7.01 -11.37
N GLY A 162 -7.84 6.60 -10.65
CA GLY A 162 -8.87 7.45 -10.07
C GLY A 162 -8.44 8.34 -8.90
N GLY A 163 -7.16 8.35 -8.53
CA GLY A 163 -6.60 9.39 -7.67
C GLY A 163 -6.32 8.97 -6.23
N ALA A 164 -6.57 7.72 -5.84
CA ALA A 164 -6.29 7.26 -4.47
C ALA A 164 -4.79 7.34 -4.16
N GLY A 165 -4.45 7.71 -2.92
CA GLY A 165 -3.06 7.74 -2.45
C GLY A 165 -2.53 6.34 -2.10
N ILE A 166 -3.39 5.47 -1.56
CA ILE A 166 -3.07 4.08 -1.23
C ILE A 166 -4.16 3.18 -1.81
N VAL A 167 -3.76 2.06 -2.44
CA VAL A 167 -4.70 1.06 -2.97
C VAL A 167 -4.37 -0.31 -2.40
N PHE A 168 -5.28 -0.85 -1.59
CA PHE A 168 -5.15 -2.19 -1.03
C PHE A 168 -5.64 -3.27 -2.00
N VAL A 169 -4.81 -4.29 -2.21
CA VAL A 169 -5.27 -5.63 -2.54
C VAL A 169 -6.10 -6.15 -1.38
N GLU A 170 -7.17 -6.87 -1.71
CA GLU A 170 -8.10 -7.48 -0.75
C GLU A 170 -7.43 -8.43 0.25
N ALA A 171 -8.21 -8.88 1.25
CA ALA A 171 -7.76 -9.87 2.23
C ALA A 171 -7.14 -11.10 1.53
N THR A 172 -5.82 -11.19 1.59
CA THR A 172 -5.00 -12.16 0.88
C THR A 172 -4.58 -13.24 1.87
N ALA A 173 -5.00 -14.48 1.63
CA ALA A 173 -4.83 -15.56 2.57
C ALA A 173 -3.36 -15.99 2.69
N VAL A 174 -2.88 -16.13 3.93
CA VAL A 174 -1.51 -16.61 4.22
C VAL A 174 -1.38 -18.14 4.13
N GLU A 175 -2.51 -18.85 4.14
CA GLU A 175 -2.64 -20.30 3.94
C GLU A 175 -3.87 -20.58 3.08
N ALA A 176 -3.87 -21.67 2.30
CA ALA A 176 -5.02 -22.05 1.48
C ALA A 176 -6.32 -22.25 2.30
N ARG A 177 -6.21 -22.82 3.50
CA ARG A 177 -7.33 -23.00 4.46
C ARG A 177 -7.79 -21.69 5.11
N GLY A 178 -6.97 -20.64 5.03
CA GLY A 178 -7.22 -19.31 5.58
C GLY A 178 -8.06 -18.42 4.67
N ARG A 179 -8.44 -18.89 3.48
CA ARG A 179 -9.39 -18.20 2.60
C ARG A 179 -10.77 -18.10 3.23
N ILE A 180 -11.53 -17.06 2.90
CA ILE A 180 -12.95 -16.94 3.24
C ILE A 180 -13.75 -17.85 2.28
N THR A 181 -13.54 -17.69 0.97
CA THR A 181 -14.20 -18.45 -0.09
C THR A 181 -13.19 -19.07 -1.07
N HIS A 182 -13.66 -19.93 -1.99
CA HIS A 182 -12.83 -20.44 -3.08
C HIS A 182 -12.30 -19.36 -4.04
N GLY A 183 -12.96 -18.19 -4.08
CA GLY A 183 -12.58 -17.07 -4.93
C GLY A 183 -11.56 -16.11 -4.30
N ASP A 184 -11.07 -16.39 -3.10
CA ASP A 184 -10.19 -15.46 -2.38
C ASP A 184 -8.75 -15.50 -2.90
N THR A 185 -8.12 -14.33 -2.87
CA THR A 185 -6.69 -14.17 -3.18
C THR A 185 -5.80 -14.85 -2.13
N GLY A 186 -4.61 -15.28 -2.57
CA GLY A 186 -3.67 -16.04 -1.77
C GLY A 186 -2.22 -15.58 -1.95
N ILE A 187 -1.40 -15.84 -0.94
CA ILE A 187 0.06 -15.63 -0.99
C ILE A 187 0.83 -16.69 -0.19
N TRP A 188 0.24 -17.89 -0.05
CA TRP A 188 0.83 -19.01 0.67
C TRP A 188 1.89 -19.78 -0.14
N ASP A 189 1.94 -19.56 -1.45
CA ASP A 189 2.85 -20.19 -2.42
C ASP A 189 3.57 -19.15 -3.29
N ASP A 190 4.82 -19.43 -3.70
CA ASP A 190 5.66 -18.53 -4.49
C ASP A 190 5.05 -18.22 -5.88
N THR A 191 4.27 -19.15 -6.42
CA THR A 191 3.57 -18.97 -7.70
C THR A 191 2.51 -17.86 -7.68
N HIS A 192 2.05 -17.40 -6.50
CA HIS A 192 1.14 -16.26 -6.39
C HIS A 192 1.84 -14.91 -6.65
N VAL A 193 3.16 -14.84 -6.45
CA VAL A 193 3.92 -13.58 -6.42
C VAL A 193 3.84 -12.83 -7.75
N ALA A 194 3.97 -13.54 -8.88
CA ALA A 194 4.06 -12.89 -10.20
C ALA A 194 2.80 -12.08 -10.55
N GLY A 195 1.61 -12.61 -10.25
CA GLY A 195 0.35 -11.92 -10.50
C GLY A 195 0.19 -10.68 -9.61
N LEU A 196 0.53 -10.82 -8.32
CA LEU A 196 0.50 -9.71 -7.37
C LEU A 196 1.52 -8.63 -7.72
N ALA A 197 2.71 -9.02 -8.18
CA ALA A 197 3.75 -8.08 -8.60
C ALA A 197 3.33 -7.22 -9.80
N ARG A 198 2.61 -7.81 -10.76
CA ARG A 198 2.03 -7.06 -11.89
C ARG A 198 1.02 -6.00 -11.43
N ILE A 199 0.23 -6.31 -10.39
CA ILE A 199 -0.72 -5.37 -9.81
C ILE A 199 0.01 -4.26 -9.06
N ALA A 200 0.95 -4.60 -8.18
CA ALA A 200 1.71 -3.64 -7.39
C ALA A 200 2.48 -2.65 -8.30
N GLU A 201 3.14 -3.17 -9.33
CA GLU A 201 3.82 -2.34 -10.34
C GLU A 201 2.85 -1.39 -11.04
N PHE A 202 1.69 -1.89 -11.48
CA PHE A 202 0.72 -1.04 -12.16
C PHE A 202 0.21 0.06 -11.22
N VAL A 203 -0.19 -0.27 -9.98
CA VAL A 203 -0.65 0.71 -9.00
C VAL A 203 0.41 1.79 -8.75
N ARG A 204 1.67 1.38 -8.54
CA ARG A 204 2.81 2.29 -8.38
C ARG A 204 3.00 3.19 -9.60
N SER A 205 2.92 2.64 -10.82
CA SER A 205 3.07 3.42 -12.06
C SER A 205 2.00 4.51 -12.23
N GLN A 206 0.87 4.40 -11.52
CA GLN A 206 -0.19 5.42 -11.50
C GLN A 206 -0.04 6.42 -10.34
N GLY A 207 1.07 6.36 -9.60
CA GLY A 207 1.40 7.27 -8.50
C GLY A 207 0.78 6.90 -7.15
N ALA A 208 0.10 5.77 -7.02
CA ALA A 208 -0.48 5.32 -5.75
C ALA A 208 0.44 4.30 -5.05
N LEU A 209 0.41 4.26 -3.72
CA LEU A 209 1.13 3.23 -2.96
C LEU A 209 0.42 1.87 -3.07
N PRO A 210 1.09 0.82 -3.58
CA PRO A 210 0.53 -0.52 -3.58
C PRO A 210 0.53 -1.10 -2.17
N ALA A 211 -0.66 -1.46 -1.69
CA ALA A 211 -0.86 -2.02 -0.37
C ALA A 211 -1.49 -3.43 -0.43
N ILE A 212 -1.27 -4.24 0.60
CA ILE A 212 -1.84 -5.58 0.70
C ILE A 212 -2.28 -5.89 2.13
N GLN A 213 -3.46 -6.50 2.28
CA GLN A 213 -3.94 -6.99 3.56
C GLN A 213 -3.69 -8.50 3.69
N LEU A 214 -2.88 -8.93 4.65
CA LEU A 214 -2.67 -10.34 4.96
C LEU A 214 -3.73 -10.85 5.93
N ALA A 215 -4.34 -11.99 5.59
CA ALA A 215 -5.50 -12.51 6.31
C ALA A 215 -5.47 -14.02 6.53
N HIS A 216 -6.23 -14.45 7.54
CA HIS A 216 -6.66 -15.83 7.73
C HIS A 216 -8.08 -15.80 8.29
N ALA A 217 -9.04 -16.40 7.58
CA ALA A 217 -10.47 -16.30 7.90
C ALA A 217 -10.89 -17.10 9.15
N GLY A 218 -10.08 -18.07 9.56
CA GLY A 218 -10.28 -18.83 10.79
C GLY A 218 -11.63 -19.55 10.78
N ARG A 219 -12.43 -19.37 11.84
CA ARG A 219 -13.76 -20.02 11.94
C ARG A 219 -14.80 -19.53 10.91
N LYS A 220 -14.47 -18.52 10.10
CA LYS A 220 -15.28 -18.04 8.98
C LYS A 220 -14.81 -18.52 7.60
N ALA A 221 -13.74 -19.30 7.56
CA ALA A 221 -13.26 -19.88 6.31
C ALA A 221 -14.31 -20.84 5.72
N SER A 222 -14.11 -21.22 4.46
CA SER A 222 -14.93 -22.22 3.78
C SER A 222 -16.40 -21.83 3.69
N MET A 223 -16.68 -20.57 3.35
CA MET A 223 -18.03 -20.06 3.15
C MET A 223 -18.34 -19.73 1.68
N ALA A 224 -19.63 -19.62 1.35
CA ALA A 224 -20.09 -19.29 0.01
C ALA A 224 -19.80 -17.83 -0.35
N ARG A 225 -19.60 -17.57 -1.65
CA ARG A 225 -19.45 -16.19 -2.15
C ARG A 225 -20.69 -15.34 -1.82
N PRO A 226 -20.56 -14.02 -1.67
CA PRO A 226 -21.68 -13.20 -1.22
C PRO A 226 -22.93 -13.29 -2.09
N TRP A 227 -22.77 -13.35 -3.42
CA TRP A 227 -23.89 -13.49 -4.37
C TRP A 227 -24.45 -14.92 -4.48
N TYR A 228 -23.87 -15.89 -3.76
CA TYR A 228 -24.39 -17.25 -3.60
C TYR A 228 -24.96 -17.53 -2.20
N GLY A 229 -25.12 -16.49 -1.37
CA GLY A 229 -25.81 -16.59 -0.09
C GLY A 229 -25.04 -16.01 1.09
N ASN A 230 -23.74 -15.70 0.92
CA ASN A 230 -22.93 -15.03 1.94
C ASN A 230 -22.96 -15.73 3.32
N GLY A 231 -22.95 -17.06 3.31
CA GLY A 231 -23.12 -17.91 4.48
C GLY A 231 -22.42 -19.25 4.29
N PRO A 232 -22.77 -20.28 5.09
CA PRO A 232 -22.22 -21.63 4.90
C PRO A 232 -22.42 -22.14 3.46
N LEU A 233 -21.49 -22.98 3.00
CA LEU A 233 -21.63 -23.63 1.69
C LEU A 233 -22.90 -24.51 1.65
N THR A 234 -23.62 -24.39 0.55
CA THR A 234 -24.84 -25.16 0.27
C THR A 234 -24.56 -26.33 -0.68
N PRO A 235 -25.47 -27.31 -0.82
CA PRO A 235 -25.33 -28.35 -1.84
C PRO A 235 -25.13 -27.81 -3.27
N ALA A 236 -25.73 -26.66 -3.59
CA ALA A 236 -25.57 -26.02 -4.89
C ALA A 236 -24.16 -25.42 -5.09
N ASP A 237 -23.49 -24.97 -4.02
CA ASP A 237 -22.09 -24.55 -4.08
C ASP A 237 -21.18 -25.75 -4.38
N ILE A 238 -21.44 -26.89 -3.72
CA ILE A 238 -20.67 -28.12 -3.92
C ILE A 238 -20.80 -28.61 -5.37
N GLU A 239 -22.00 -28.55 -5.95
CA GLU A 239 -22.24 -28.89 -7.37
C GLU A 239 -21.46 -27.96 -8.33
N ARG A 240 -21.27 -26.69 -7.97
CA ARG A 240 -20.39 -25.74 -8.69
C ARG A 240 -18.90 -26.03 -8.51
N GLY A 241 -18.54 -26.99 -7.66
CA GLY A 241 -17.17 -27.36 -7.34
C GLY A 241 -16.60 -26.71 -6.08
N GLU A 242 -17.39 -25.93 -5.33
CA GLU A 242 -16.96 -25.28 -4.10
C GLU A 242 -17.11 -26.24 -2.91
N LYS A 243 -16.10 -27.08 -2.69
CA LYS A 243 -16.08 -28.07 -1.60
C LYS A 243 -15.66 -27.46 -0.26
N PRO A 244 -16.25 -27.86 0.87
CA PRO A 244 -15.79 -27.41 2.17
C PRO A 244 -14.38 -27.95 2.49
N TRP A 245 -13.64 -27.21 3.33
CA TRP A 245 -12.35 -27.63 3.87
C TRP A 245 -12.29 -27.44 5.38
N ASP A 246 -11.29 -28.07 6.02
CA ASP A 246 -11.11 -27.98 7.47
C ASP A 246 -10.73 -26.56 7.91
N ILE A 247 -11.44 -26.05 8.91
CA ILE A 247 -11.23 -24.71 9.44
C ILE A 247 -10.70 -24.75 10.88
N VAL A 248 -10.05 -23.67 11.28
CA VAL A 248 -9.38 -23.55 12.59
C VAL A 248 -9.83 -22.29 13.33
N GLY A 249 -9.75 -22.31 14.65
CA GLY A 249 -10.10 -21.17 15.49
C GLY A 249 -9.48 -21.29 16.89
N PRO A 250 -9.69 -20.29 17.75
CA PRO A 250 -9.21 -20.33 19.13
C PRO A 250 -9.92 -21.42 19.97
N SER A 251 -11.15 -21.77 19.60
CA SER A 251 -11.99 -22.77 20.26
C SER A 251 -12.71 -23.62 19.22
N SER A 252 -13.50 -24.61 19.68
CA SER A 252 -14.34 -25.45 18.82
C SER A 252 -15.75 -24.88 18.58
N GLU A 253 -15.94 -23.58 18.82
CA GLU A 253 -17.24 -22.92 18.71
C GLU A 253 -17.52 -22.45 17.27
N PRO A 254 -18.58 -22.95 16.62
CA PRO A 254 -18.99 -22.47 15.32
C PRO A 254 -19.57 -21.05 15.41
N LEU A 255 -19.66 -20.34 14.28
CA LEU A 255 -20.28 -19.01 14.22
C LEU A 255 -21.79 -19.01 14.52
N GLY A 256 -22.44 -20.17 14.33
CA GLY A 256 -23.87 -20.34 14.49
C GLY A 256 -24.33 -21.66 13.88
N GLU A 257 -25.65 -21.86 13.88
CA GLU A 257 -26.28 -23.04 13.27
C GLU A 257 -25.95 -23.12 11.76
N GLY A 258 -25.65 -24.33 11.28
CA GLY A 258 -25.28 -24.59 9.89
C GLY A 258 -23.84 -24.21 9.50
N TRP A 259 -23.08 -23.53 10.37
CA TRP A 259 -21.67 -23.23 10.13
C TRP A 259 -20.77 -24.41 10.53
N LEU A 260 -19.61 -24.49 9.87
CA LEU A 260 -18.59 -25.50 10.18
C LEU A 260 -18.05 -25.31 11.60
N ARG A 261 -17.74 -26.44 12.24
CA ARG A 261 -17.09 -26.45 13.56
C ARG A 261 -15.58 -26.32 13.37
N PRO A 262 -14.94 -25.27 13.91
CA PRO A 262 -13.49 -25.15 13.84
C PRO A 262 -12.79 -26.16 14.74
N ARG A 263 -11.58 -26.57 14.33
CA ARG A 263 -10.64 -27.22 15.21
C ARG A 263 -9.89 -26.17 16.03
N PRO A 264 -9.77 -26.33 17.37
CA PRO A 264 -8.93 -25.46 18.18
C PRO A 264 -7.47 -25.47 17.70
N ILE A 265 -6.86 -24.29 17.67
CA ILE A 265 -5.43 -24.07 17.41
C ILE A 265 -4.64 -24.42 18.67
N GLY A 266 -3.66 -25.32 18.53
CA GLY A 266 -2.66 -25.59 19.56
C GLY A 266 -1.31 -24.94 19.24
N GLU A 267 -0.32 -25.12 20.11
CA GLU A 267 1.01 -24.51 19.98
C GLU A 267 1.67 -24.77 18.61
N ARG A 268 1.59 -26.01 18.10
CA ARG A 268 2.13 -26.36 16.77
C ARG A 268 1.44 -25.62 15.62
N ASP A 269 0.13 -25.39 15.75
CA ASP A 269 -0.62 -24.62 14.76
C ASP A 269 -0.24 -23.14 14.83
N GLU A 270 -0.03 -22.59 16.04
CA GLU A 270 0.48 -21.22 16.22
C GLU A 270 1.82 -21.05 15.53
N GLU A 271 2.78 -21.95 15.77
CA GLU A 271 4.10 -21.91 15.12
C GLU A 271 4.00 -21.98 13.58
N ALA A 272 3.16 -22.87 13.06
CA ALA A 272 2.93 -22.99 11.62
C ALA A 272 2.31 -21.72 11.03
N LEU A 273 1.33 -21.12 11.70
CA LEU A 273 0.71 -19.86 11.28
C LEU A 273 1.71 -18.71 11.31
N LEU A 274 2.53 -18.60 12.36
CA LEU A 274 3.60 -17.59 12.41
C LEU A 274 4.57 -17.76 11.24
N ALA A 275 4.96 -18.99 10.91
CA ALA A 275 5.80 -19.27 9.73
C ALA A 275 5.10 -18.88 8.41
N ALA A 276 3.80 -19.16 8.28
CA ALA A 276 3.00 -18.78 7.12
C ALA A 276 2.91 -17.25 6.95
N TYR A 277 2.65 -16.51 8.03
CA TYR A 277 2.68 -15.04 8.01
C TYR A 277 4.06 -14.50 7.60
N ARG A 278 5.17 -15.04 8.15
CA ARG A 278 6.52 -14.63 7.74
C ARG A 278 6.77 -14.88 6.24
N ALA A 279 6.33 -16.03 5.72
CA ALA A 279 6.47 -16.34 4.30
C ALA A 279 5.62 -15.42 3.41
N ALA A 280 4.38 -15.14 3.82
CA ALA A 280 3.49 -14.20 3.15
C ALA A 280 4.09 -12.78 3.10
N VAL A 281 4.70 -12.31 4.20
CA VAL A 281 5.37 -11.01 4.24
C VAL A 281 6.56 -10.94 3.27
N ARG A 282 7.41 -11.99 3.23
CA ARG A 282 8.53 -12.05 2.27
C ARG A 282 8.04 -11.99 0.83
N ARG A 283 6.96 -12.70 0.52
CA ARG A 283 6.34 -12.71 -0.82
C ARG A 283 5.68 -11.38 -1.17
N ALA A 284 5.00 -10.75 -0.22
CA ALA A 284 4.42 -9.42 -0.40
C ALA A 284 5.53 -8.40 -0.67
N HIS A 285 6.64 -8.48 0.06
CA HIS A 285 7.79 -7.63 -0.17
C HIS A 285 8.40 -7.86 -1.56
N ALA A 286 8.62 -9.13 -1.94
CA ALA A 286 9.13 -9.50 -3.26
C ALA A 286 8.20 -9.09 -4.41
N ALA A 287 6.88 -9.04 -4.17
CA ALA A 287 5.90 -8.54 -5.12
C ALA A 287 5.93 -7.01 -5.27
N GLY A 288 6.70 -6.29 -4.45
CA GLY A 288 6.85 -4.84 -4.56
C GLY A 288 5.76 -4.03 -3.85
N PHE A 289 5.02 -4.62 -2.90
CA PHE A 289 4.14 -3.85 -2.03
C PHE A 289 4.94 -2.90 -1.12
N GLU A 290 4.31 -1.77 -0.80
CA GLU A 290 4.91 -0.69 -0.01
C GLU A 290 4.20 -0.47 1.33
N VAL A 291 2.95 -0.94 1.45
CA VAL A 291 2.19 -0.95 2.70
C VAL A 291 1.65 -2.37 2.95
N LEU A 292 1.80 -2.85 4.18
CA LEU A 292 1.26 -4.14 4.60
C LEU A 292 0.27 -3.94 5.74
N GLU A 293 -0.91 -4.56 5.67
CA GLU A 293 -1.90 -4.56 6.75
C GLU A 293 -2.16 -5.97 7.27
N ILE A 294 -2.13 -6.15 8.59
CA ILE A 294 -2.53 -7.39 9.25
C ILE A 294 -4.04 -7.33 9.51
N HIS A 295 -4.78 -8.33 9.05
CA HIS A 295 -6.22 -8.39 9.30
C HIS A 295 -6.54 -9.00 10.68
N ALA A 296 -6.87 -8.15 11.67
CA ALA A 296 -7.31 -8.53 13.01
C ALA A 296 -8.73 -8.03 13.35
N ALA A 297 -9.63 -8.09 12.37
CA ALA A 297 -10.99 -7.56 12.45
C ALA A 297 -12.02 -8.53 11.87
N HIS A 298 -13.29 -8.13 11.85
CA HIS A 298 -14.40 -8.77 11.13
C HIS A 298 -14.71 -10.23 11.51
N GLY A 299 -14.19 -10.67 12.65
CA GLY A 299 -14.41 -12.01 13.22
C GLY A 299 -13.60 -13.10 12.55
N TYR A 300 -12.61 -12.74 11.73
CA TYR A 300 -11.60 -13.65 11.21
C TYR A 300 -10.62 -14.07 12.31
N LEU A 301 -9.57 -14.82 11.95
CA LEU A 301 -8.78 -15.57 12.91
C LEU A 301 -8.29 -14.72 14.09
N LEU A 302 -7.53 -13.65 13.83
CA LEU A 302 -6.95 -12.85 14.92
C LEU A 302 -8.04 -12.12 15.72
N HIS A 303 -9.11 -11.65 15.08
CA HIS A 303 -10.23 -11.07 15.80
C HIS A 303 -10.94 -12.09 16.70
N SER A 304 -11.03 -13.35 16.26
CA SER A 304 -11.62 -14.41 17.08
C SER A 304 -10.77 -14.76 18.30
N PHE A 305 -9.43 -14.62 18.21
CA PHE A 305 -8.59 -14.70 19.40
C PHE A 305 -8.83 -13.53 20.35
N LEU A 306 -9.02 -12.32 19.81
CA LEU A 306 -9.27 -11.12 20.59
C LEU A 306 -10.62 -11.17 21.30
N SER A 307 -11.71 -11.53 20.62
CA SER A 307 -13.06 -11.41 21.20
C SER A 307 -13.37 -12.46 22.29
N PRO A 308 -13.94 -12.07 23.45
CA PRO A 308 -14.44 -13.01 24.46
C PRO A 308 -15.52 -13.97 23.93
N ILE A 309 -16.23 -13.57 22.87
CA ILE A 309 -17.34 -14.33 22.27
C ILE A 309 -16.86 -15.63 21.63
N SER A 310 -15.58 -15.71 21.28
CA SER A 310 -15.00 -16.90 20.63
C SER A 310 -13.81 -17.48 21.38
N ASN A 311 -13.17 -16.68 22.21
CA ASN A 311 -12.02 -17.06 23.00
C ASN A 311 -12.18 -16.46 24.40
N GLY A 312 -12.65 -17.26 25.35
CA GLY A 312 -12.79 -16.82 26.74
C GLY A 312 -11.44 -16.49 27.39
N GLY A 313 -11.47 -16.10 28.66
CA GLY A 313 -10.27 -15.81 29.44
C GLY A 313 -9.89 -14.32 29.50
N ALA A 314 -8.72 -14.04 30.07
CA ALA A 314 -8.27 -12.67 30.31
C ALA A 314 -7.89 -11.97 29.00
N ARG A 315 -7.97 -10.64 28.97
CA ARG A 315 -7.64 -9.85 27.78
C ARG A 315 -6.20 -10.09 27.32
N GLU A 316 -5.27 -10.17 28.25
CA GLU A 316 -3.85 -10.37 27.99
C GLU A 316 -3.59 -11.73 27.31
N GLU A 317 -4.33 -12.77 27.71
CA GLU A 317 -4.28 -14.09 27.07
C GLU A 317 -4.86 -14.05 25.65
N ARG A 318 -6.00 -13.37 25.47
CA ARG A 318 -6.65 -13.16 24.16
C ARG A 318 -5.76 -12.39 23.18
N MET A 319 -5.00 -11.41 23.66
CA MET A 319 -4.06 -10.62 22.84
C MET A 319 -2.76 -11.36 22.49
N ARG A 320 -2.39 -12.42 23.22
CA ARG A 320 -1.09 -13.10 23.08
C ARG A 320 -0.79 -13.50 21.63
N PHE A 321 -1.65 -14.30 21.02
CA PHE A 321 -1.40 -14.82 19.66
C PHE A 321 -1.46 -13.72 18.58
N PRO A 322 -2.46 -12.80 18.56
CA PRO A 322 -2.44 -11.63 17.69
C PRO A 322 -1.14 -10.80 17.79
N LEU A 323 -0.63 -10.56 19.00
CA LEU A 323 0.62 -9.82 19.20
C LEU A 323 1.86 -10.61 18.74
N GLN A 324 1.86 -11.94 18.85
CA GLN A 324 2.92 -12.79 18.28
C GLN A 324 2.94 -12.70 16.75
N VAL A 325 1.77 -12.69 16.10
CA VAL A 325 1.66 -12.50 14.64
C VAL A 325 2.19 -11.12 14.23
N VAL A 326 1.80 -10.06 14.94
CA VAL A 326 2.31 -8.69 14.70
C VAL A 326 3.83 -8.66 14.80
N ARG A 327 4.41 -9.27 15.84
CA ARG A 327 5.87 -9.35 16.00
C ARG A 327 6.52 -10.10 14.83
N ALA A 328 5.99 -11.26 14.46
CA ALA A 328 6.54 -12.07 13.36
C ALA A 328 6.47 -11.34 12.01
N VAL A 329 5.39 -10.61 11.76
CA VAL A 329 5.22 -9.78 10.57
C VAL A 329 6.20 -8.60 10.58
N ARG A 330 6.25 -7.83 11.68
CA ARG A 330 7.13 -6.66 11.79
C ARG A 330 8.60 -7.03 11.63
N GLU A 331 9.05 -8.13 12.20
CA GLU A 331 10.42 -8.66 12.06
C GLU A 331 10.76 -9.06 10.60
N SER A 332 9.75 -9.40 9.80
CA SER A 332 9.94 -9.87 8.41
C SER A 332 9.68 -8.77 7.37
N TRP A 333 9.08 -7.65 7.77
CA TRP A 333 8.75 -6.50 6.93
C TRP A 333 9.82 -5.41 7.05
N PRO A 334 10.28 -4.77 5.95
CA PRO A 334 11.31 -3.72 6.02
C PRO A 334 10.92 -2.59 6.97
N GLN A 335 11.81 -2.23 7.91
CA GLN A 335 11.49 -1.36 9.05
C GLN A 335 11.02 0.04 8.64
N GLU A 336 11.52 0.54 7.51
CA GLU A 336 11.18 1.81 6.90
C GLU A 336 9.81 1.82 6.22
N LYS A 337 9.22 0.64 5.96
CA LYS A 337 7.92 0.52 5.29
C LYS A 337 6.76 0.48 6.31
N PRO A 338 5.64 1.18 6.02
CA PRO A 338 4.49 1.21 6.92
C PRO A 338 3.89 -0.18 7.17
N LEU A 339 3.59 -0.46 8.44
CA LEU A 339 2.84 -1.62 8.89
C LEU A 339 1.53 -1.17 9.54
N PHE A 340 0.42 -1.66 8.99
CA PHE A 340 -0.92 -1.37 9.45
C PHE A 340 -1.50 -2.59 10.17
N VAL A 341 -2.44 -2.36 11.09
CA VAL A 341 -3.27 -3.43 11.66
C VAL A 341 -4.72 -2.99 11.63
N ARG A 342 -5.56 -3.80 10.97
CA ARG A 342 -7.00 -3.58 10.96
C ARG A 342 -7.67 -4.24 12.15
N VAL A 343 -8.46 -3.48 12.90
CA VAL A 343 -9.17 -3.94 14.10
C VAL A 343 -10.67 -3.71 13.98
N SER A 344 -11.46 -4.61 14.56
CA SER A 344 -12.85 -4.31 14.87
C SER A 344 -12.84 -3.60 16.22
N SER A 345 -13.09 -2.29 16.22
CA SER A 345 -12.92 -1.44 17.41
C SER A 345 -13.87 -1.81 18.55
N ILE A 346 -15.01 -2.40 18.20
CA ILE A 346 -15.96 -3.04 19.10
C ILE A 346 -16.57 -4.25 18.40
N ASP A 347 -17.08 -5.21 19.15
CA ASP A 347 -17.90 -6.29 18.59
C ASP A 347 -19.35 -5.89 18.30
N ASP A 348 -19.86 -4.87 19.02
CA ASP A 348 -21.27 -4.45 19.01
C ASP A 348 -22.23 -5.55 19.50
N VAL A 349 -21.79 -6.34 20.50
CA VAL A 349 -22.59 -7.36 21.20
C VAL A 349 -22.27 -7.35 22.69
N GLU A 350 -23.24 -7.73 23.53
CA GLU A 350 -23.04 -7.84 24.98
C GLU A 350 -21.93 -8.84 25.32
N GLY A 351 -21.03 -8.46 26.24
CA GLY A 351 -19.89 -9.27 26.64
C GLY A 351 -18.78 -9.39 25.58
N GLY A 352 -18.88 -8.66 24.47
CA GLY A 352 -17.88 -8.67 23.40
C GLY A 352 -16.68 -7.75 23.65
N TRP A 353 -15.80 -7.69 22.65
CA TRP A 353 -14.67 -6.77 22.58
C TRP A 353 -15.14 -5.31 22.60
N THR A 354 -14.52 -4.50 23.45
CA THR A 354 -14.90 -3.08 23.64
C THR A 354 -13.86 -2.13 23.06
N ILE A 355 -14.18 -0.84 23.06
CA ILE A 355 -13.27 0.20 22.61
C ILE A 355 -12.11 0.39 23.61
N GLU A 356 -12.34 0.18 24.91
CA GLU A 356 -11.27 0.15 25.92
C GLU A 356 -10.25 -0.97 25.64
N ASP A 357 -10.75 -2.14 25.22
CA ASP A 357 -9.89 -3.25 24.81
C ASP A 357 -9.10 -2.91 23.54
N THR A 358 -9.73 -2.25 22.57
CA THR A 358 -9.04 -1.76 21.36
C THR A 358 -7.96 -0.74 21.68
N VAL A 359 -8.20 0.20 22.60
CA VAL A 359 -7.18 1.17 23.04
C VAL A 359 -6.01 0.45 23.72
N ALA A 360 -6.28 -0.52 24.59
CA ALA A 360 -5.23 -1.32 25.23
C ALA A 360 -4.40 -2.09 24.19
N PHE A 361 -5.07 -2.75 23.23
CA PHE A 361 -4.40 -3.47 22.15
C PHE A 361 -3.59 -2.52 21.26
N ALA A 362 -4.12 -1.34 20.91
CA ALA A 362 -3.42 -0.35 20.10
C ALA A 362 -2.13 0.17 20.74
N LYS A 363 -2.08 0.30 22.07
CA LYS A 363 -0.83 0.61 22.80
C LYS A 363 0.21 -0.49 22.64
N GLU A 364 -0.20 -1.75 22.75
CA GLU A 364 0.67 -2.90 22.52
C GLU A 364 1.13 -2.99 21.05
N LEU A 365 0.27 -2.62 20.10
CA LEU A 365 0.62 -2.54 18.67
C LEU A 365 1.68 -1.46 18.42
N ALA A 366 1.49 -0.26 18.97
CA ALA A 366 2.45 0.84 18.86
C ALA A 366 3.82 0.45 19.43
N ALA A 367 3.85 -0.20 20.60
CA ALA A 367 5.07 -0.70 21.23
C ALA A 367 5.81 -1.75 20.38
N ARG A 368 5.15 -2.35 19.38
CA ARG A 368 5.71 -3.35 18.46
C ARG A 368 5.94 -2.82 17.05
N GLY A 369 5.93 -1.49 16.86
CA GLY A 369 6.27 -0.86 15.58
C GLY A 369 5.17 -0.95 14.52
N VAL A 370 3.91 -1.00 14.94
CA VAL A 370 2.77 -0.73 14.05
C VAL A 370 2.65 0.79 13.87
N ASP A 371 2.45 1.22 12.63
CA ASP A 371 2.41 2.63 12.26
C ASP A 371 0.99 3.20 12.26
N VAL A 372 0.01 2.39 11.85
CA VAL A 372 -1.40 2.80 11.70
C VAL A 372 -2.35 1.70 12.18
N VAL A 373 -3.37 2.09 12.94
CA VAL A 373 -4.52 1.23 13.25
C VAL A 373 -5.69 1.58 12.34
N ASP A 374 -6.16 0.63 11.53
CA ASP A 374 -7.39 0.76 10.73
C ASP A 374 -8.62 0.37 11.56
N CYS A 375 -9.42 1.36 11.94
CA CYS A 375 -10.53 1.21 12.85
C CYS A 375 -11.83 0.87 12.11
N SER A 376 -12.17 -0.42 12.09
CA SER A 376 -13.48 -0.94 11.69
C SER A 376 -14.35 -1.26 12.92
N SER A 377 -15.41 -2.04 12.76
CA SER A 377 -16.25 -2.54 13.85
C SER A 377 -17.00 -3.81 13.47
N GLY A 378 -17.32 -4.61 14.50
CA GLY A 378 -18.22 -5.75 14.44
C GLY A 378 -17.69 -6.97 13.68
N GLY A 379 -18.64 -7.82 13.32
CA GLY A 379 -18.40 -9.01 12.53
C GLY A 379 -18.00 -10.24 13.34
N ILE A 380 -18.03 -10.26 14.67
CA ILE A 380 -17.70 -11.48 15.40
C ILE A 380 -18.78 -12.58 15.26
N LEU A 381 -20.04 -12.19 15.06
CA LEU A 381 -21.19 -13.07 14.84
C LEU A 381 -21.58 -13.14 13.35
N GLY A 382 -22.01 -14.33 12.90
CA GLY A 382 -22.52 -14.57 11.54
C GLY A 382 -21.55 -14.21 10.41
N SER A 383 -22.07 -13.97 9.22
CA SER A 383 -21.27 -13.40 8.12
C SER A 383 -20.91 -11.94 8.44
N ALA A 384 -19.64 -11.57 8.22
CA ALA A 384 -19.11 -10.25 8.57
C ALA A 384 -19.89 -9.08 7.92
N THR A 385 -20.50 -9.33 6.76
CA THR A 385 -21.23 -8.31 5.99
C THR A 385 -22.75 -8.42 6.13
N ALA A 386 -23.28 -9.52 6.67
CA ALA A 386 -24.72 -9.81 6.72
C ALA A 386 -25.32 -9.97 8.12
N ALA A 387 -24.57 -9.69 9.20
CA ALA A 387 -25.18 -9.63 10.53
C ALA A 387 -26.28 -8.55 10.55
N THR A 388 -27.50 -8.92 10.95
CA THR A 388 -28.70 -8.06 10.91
C THR A 388 -29.01 -7.42 12.27
N ARG A 389 -28.16 -7.63 13.28
CA ARG A 389 -28.36 -7.18 14.67
C ARG A 389 -27.22 -6.29 15.14
N PHE A 390 -27.07 -5.12 14.53
CA PHE A 390 -26.16 -4.09 15.02
C PHE A 390 -26.94 -3.09 15.88
N THR A 391 -26.46 -2.81 17.08
CA THR A 391 -26.92 -1.69 17.90
C THR A 391 -26.31 -0.37 17.44
N LEU A 392 -25.14 -0.42 16.78
CA LEU A 392 -24.46 0.75 16.24
C LEU A 392 -25.14 1.26 14.94
N PRO A 393 -25.69 2.49 14.92
CA PRO A 393 -26.31 3.05 13.73
C PRO A 393 -25.28 3.27 12.61
N ARG A 394 -25.56 2.74 11.42
CA ARG A 394 -24.70 2.87 10.22
C ARG A 394 -24.98 4.19 9.49
N VAL A 395 -24.57 5.30 10.09
CA VAL A 395 -24.63 6.65 9.51
C VAL A 395 -23.29 7.05 8.89
N PRO A 396 -23.22 8.09 8.03
CA PRO A 396 -21.95 8.58 7.51
C PRO A 396 -20.94 8.89 8.62
N GLY A 397 -19.74 8.32 8.53
CA GLY A 397 -18.64 8.56 9.48
C GLY A 397 -18.78 7.84 10.82
N PHE A 398 -19.66 6.83 10.94
CA PHE A 398 -19.96 6.18 12.22
C PHE A 398 -18.75 5.49 12.91
N GLN A 399 -17.65 5.24 12.18
CA GLN A 399 -16.43 4.66 12.73
C GLN A 399 -15.36 5.72 13.10
N LEU A 400 -15.54 6.99 12.71
CA LEU A 400 -14.62 8.08 13.05
C LEU A 400 -14.41 8.25 14.57
N PRO A 401 -15.44 8.16 15.44
CA PRO A 401 -15.23 8.27 16.88
C PRO A 401 -14.28 7.19 17.45
N PHE A 402 -14.23 6.00 16.83
CA PHE A 402 -13.31 4.95 17.26
C PHE A 402 -11.87 5.28 16.89
N ALA A 403 -11.64 5.70 15.63
CA ALA A 403 -10.32 6.13 15.18
C ALA A 403 -9.79 7.30 16.02
N GLU A 404 -10.65 8.29 16.28
CA GLU A 404 -10.33 9.45 17.10
C GLU A 404 -9.91 9.05 18.52
N ARG A 405 -10.69 8.18 19.18
CA ARG A 405 -10.38 7.71 20.53
C ARG A 405 -9.10 6.89 20.60
N VAL A 406 -8.89 5.96 19.65
CA VAL A 406 -7.65 5.17 19.56
C VAL A 406 -6.44 6.08 19.34
N ARG A 407 -6.56 7.05 18.42
CA ARG A 407 -5.50 8.02 18.14
C ARG A 407 -5.09 8.80 19.37
N MET A 408 -6.08 9.36 20.08
CA MET A 408 -5.86 10.19 21.25
C MET A 408 -5.32 9.41 22.45
N GLU A 409 -5.89 8.24 22.75
CA GLU A 409 -5.55 7.50 23.98
C GLU A 409 -4.36 6.56 23.82
N ALA A 410 -4.08 6.05 22.61
CA ALA A 410 -2.95 5.17 22.34
C ALA A 410 -1.77 5.89 21.67
N GLY A 411 -1.93 7.13 21.20
CA GLY A 411 -0.84 7.92 20.61
C GLY A 411 -0.30 7.36 19.30
N ILE A 412 -1.13 6.62 18.55
CA ILE A 412 -0.80 6.00 17.26
C ILE A 412 -1.64 6.60 16.15
N LYS A 413 -1.10 6.67 14.92
CA LYS A 413 -1.89 7.14 13.78
C LYS A 413 -3.04 6.19 13.50
N THR A 414 -4.14 6.72 12.98
CA THR A 414 -5.32 5.91 12.67
C THR A 414 -5.83 6.13 11.26
N MET A 415 -6.42 5.08 10.71
CA MET A 415 -7.25 5.14 9.53
C MET A 415 -8.69 4.89 9.94
N ALA A 416 -9.61 5.67 9.39
CA ALA A 416 -11.04 5.46 9.59
C ALA A 416 -11.73 5.05 8.29
N VAL A 417 -12.68 4.13 8.42
CA VAL A 417 -13.66 3.73 7.41
C VAL A 417 -15.05 4.27 7.80
N GLY A 418 -16.11 3.66 7.28
CA GLY A 418 -17.45 3.83 7.82
C GLY A 418 -18.28 4.88 7.09
N LEU A 419 -18.65 4.57 5.84
CA LEU A 419 -19.53 5.41 5.02
C LEU A 419 -19.00 6.85 4.88
N ILE A 420 -17.75 6.98 4.43
CA ILE A 420 -17.21 8.24 3.91
C ILE A 420 -17.73 8.38 2.47
N LEU A 421 -18.61 9.34 2.23
CA LEU A 421 -19.35 9.50 0.97
C LEU A 421 -19.03 10.81 0.25
N THR A 422 -18.76 11.89 0.99
CA THR A 422 -18.52 13.22 0.39
C THR A 422 -17.14 13.76 0.72
N ALA A 423 -16.66 14.66 -0.12
CA ALA A 423 -15.35 15.28 0.02
C ALA A 423 -15.28 16.15 1.29
N GLU A 424 -16.36 16.86 1.60
CA GLU A 424 -16.48 17.74 2.77
C GLU A 424 -16.46 16.93 4.06
N GLN A 425 -17.16 15.79 4.10
CA GLN A 425 -17.11 14.87 5.22
C GLN A 425 -15.69 14.36 5.47
N ALA A 426 -14.98 14.01 4.40
CA ALA A 426 -13.60 13.54 4.48
C ALA A 426 -12.65 14.65 4.97
N GLU A 427 -12.77 15.85 4.41
CA GLU A 427 -11.96 17.01 4.79
C GLU A 427 -12.22 17.42 6.24
N GLU A 428 -13.48 17.49 6.67
CA GLU A 428 -13.85 17.84 8.05
C GLU A 428 -13.23 16.86 9.05
N ALA A 429 -13.31 15.55 8.77
CA ALA A 429 -12.74 14.53 9.63
C ALA A 429 -11.20 14.65 9.76
N LEU A 430 -10.51 14.94 8.65
CA LEU A 430 -9.06 15.13 8.64
C LEU A 430 -8.65 16.44 9.32
N ALA A 431 -9.34 17.55 9.02
CA ALA A 431 -9.07 18.86 9.60
C ALA A 431 -9.31 18.88 11.12
N ALA A 432 -10.32 18.15 11.59
CA ALA A 432 -10.59 17.96 13.01
C ALA A 432 -9.63 16.95 13.70
N GLY A 433 -8.70 16.33 12.96
CA GLY A 433 -7.72 15.39 13.52
C GLY A 433 -8.32 14.08 14.02
N ARG A 434 -9.51 13.69 13.51
CA ARG A 434 -10.26 12.49 13.93
C ARG A 434 -9.68 11.20 13.36
N ALA A 435 -8.93 11.31 12.27
CA ALA A 435 -8.12 10.24 11.69
C ALA A 435 -6.95 10.84 10.89
N ASP A 436 -5.92 10.05 10.63
CA ASP A 436 -4.78 10.47 9.81
C ASP A 436 -4.98 10.08 8.33
N LEU A 437 -5.72 9.00 8.09
CA LEU A 437 -6.12 8.49 6.77
C LEU A 437 -7.62 8.18 6.74
N LEU A 438 -8.24 8.30 5.56
CA LEU A 438 -9.62 7.89 5.34
C LEU A 438 -9.71 6.84 4.25
N ALA A 439 -10.33 5.71 4.60
CA ALA A 439 -10.56 4.62 3.68
C ALA A 439 -11.99 4.64 3.14
N ILE A 440 -12.09 4.56 1.81
CA ILE A 440 -13.33 4.39 1.06
C ILE A 440 -13.40 2.97 0.51
N ALA A 441 -14.61 2.41 0.49
CA ALA A 441 -14.86 1.05 0.01
C ALA A 441 -15.97 1.04 -1.05
N ARG A 442 -17.23 0.88 -0.63
CA ARG A 442 -18.38 0.86 -1.55
C ARG A 442 -18.49 2.12 -2.41
N GLU A 443 -18.13 3.27 -1.86
CA GLU A 443 -18.12 4.53 -2.62
C GLU A 443 -17.10 4.48 -3.77
N ALA A 444 -15.92 3.91 -3.56
CA ALA A 444 -14.95 3.69 -4.64
C ALA A 444 -15.49 2.69 -5.69
N LEU A 445 -16.20 1.63 -5.28
CA LEU A 445 -16.81 0.70 -6.23
C LEU A 445 -17.83 1.39 -7.15
N TYR A 446 -18.61 2.32 -6.59
CA TYR A 446 -19.62 3.11 -7.28
C TYR A 446 -18.99 4.17 -8.18
N ASP A 447 -18.01 4.91 -7.65
CA ASP A 447 -17.25 5.94 -8.35
C ASP A 447 -15.73 5.71 -8.19
N PRO A 448 -15.06 5.08 -9.17
CA PRO A 448 -13.63 4.83 -9.08
C PRO A 448 -12.78 6.11 -9.13
N ASN A 449 -13.33 7.24 -9.60
CA ASN A 449 -12.65 8.53 -9.67
C ASN A 449 -12.98 9.43 -8.47
N TRP A 450 -13.61 8.89 -7.43
CA TRP A 450 -14.05 9.66 -6.26
C TRP A 450 -12.96 10.57 -5.68
N PRO A 451 -11.68 10.16 -5.51
CA PRO A 451 -10.63 11.06 -5.03
C PRO A 451 -10.39 12.28 -5.93
N LEU A 452 -10.48 12.11 -7.25
CA LEU A 452 -10.35 13.22 -8.20
C LEU A 452 -11.57 14.14 -8.15
N HIS A 453 -12.79 13.59 -8.06
CA HIS A 453 -13.99 14.39 -7.85
C HIS A 453 -13.96 15.14 -6.50
N ALA A 454 -13.44 14.51 -5.44
CA ALA A 454 -13.27 15.15 -4.15
C ALA A 454 -12.27 16.32 -4.22
N ALA A 455 -11.15 16.14 -4.91
CA ALA A 455 -10.20 17.23 -5.15
C ALA A 455 -10.84 18.41 -5.90
N GLN A 456 -11.77 18.14 -6.83
CA GLN A 456 -12.51 19.19 -7.54
C GLN A 456 -13.53 19.89 -6.64
N ALA A 457 -14.30 19.12 -5.87
CA ALA A 457 -15.31 19.65 -4.94
C ALA A 457 -14.68 20.58 -3.90
N LEU A 458 -13.51 20.22 -3.38
CA LEU A 458 -12.73 21.01 -2.43
C LEU A 458 -11.91 22.13 -3.08
N GLY A 459 -11.97 22.29 -4.41
CA GLY A 459 -11.21 23.31 -5.13
C GLY A 459 -9.69 23.07 -5.19
N ALA A 460 -9.22 21.88 -4.82
CA ALA A 460 -7.80 21.48 -4.84
C ALA A 460 -7.30 21.05 -6.23
N ASP A 461 -8.20 20.84 -7.19
CA ASP A 461 -7.89 20.56 -8.60
C ASP A 461 -8.92 21.16 -9.59
N PRO A 462 -9.08 22.50 -9.63
CA PRO A 462 -10.12 23.14 -10.43
C PRO A 462 -9.89 23.02 -11.94
N GLN A 463 -8.66 22.73 -12.36
CA GLN A 463 -8.24 22.60 -13.76
C GLN A 463 -7.99 21.15 -14.20
N MET A 464 -8.31 20.16 -13.35
CA MET A 464 -8.16 18.74 -13.64
C MET A 464 -6.72 18.28 -13.91
N GLU A 465 -5.74 18.95 -13.32
CA GLU A 465 -4.32 18.65 -13.49
C GLU A 465 -3.87 17.38 -12.77
N ARG A 466 -4.67 16.86 -11.83
CA ARG A 466 -4.41 15.60 -11.12
C ARG A 466 -5.00 14.39 -11.84
N TRP A 467 -5.86 14.61 -12.83
CA TRP A 467 -6.38 13.54 -13.67
C TRP A 467 -5.26 12.98 -14.56
N PRO A 468 -5.35 11.70 -14.98
CA PRO A 468 -4.48 11.19 -16.03
C PRO A 468 -4.50 12.12 -17.24
N GLU A 469 -3.34 12.37 -17.85
CA GLU A 469 -3.18 13.29 -18.99
C GLU A 469 -4.18 12.96 -20.11
N GLN A 470 -4.40 11.66 -20.33
CA GLN A 470 -5.32 11.10 -21.31
C GLN A 470 -6.78 11.48 -21.06
N TYR A 471 -7.15 11.89 -19.84
CA TYR A 471 -8.51 12.27 -19.45
C TYR A 471 -8.60 13.79 -19.20
N GLY A 472 -7.67 14.34 -18.44
CA GLY A 472 -7.72 15.72 -17.93
C GLY A 472 -7.92 16.76 -19.04
N TRP A 473 -7.20 16.62 -20.16
CA TRP A 473 -7.33 17.54 -21.30
C TRP A 473 -8.75 17.60 -21.87
N TRP A 474 -9.40 16.44 -22.05
CA TRP A 474 -10.76 16.35 -22.57
C TRP A 474 -11.78 16.84 -21.57
N LEU A 475 -11.59 16.52 -20.29
CA LEU A 475 -12.51 16.92 -19.24
C LEU A 475 -12.48 18.43 -18.99
N THR A 476 -11.30 19.08 -19.01
CA THR A 476 -11.19 20.53 -18.92
C THR A 476 -11.90 21.23 -20.09
N ARG A 477 -11.80 20.71 -21.31
CA ARG A 477 -12.55 21.21 -22.46
C ARG A 477 -14.06 21.00 -22.32
N ARG A 478 -14.48 19.83 -21.87
CA ARG A 478 -15.88 19.52 -21.57
C ARG A 478 -16.43 20.54 -20.56
N GLU A 479 -15.68 20.86 -19.51
CA GLU A 479 -16.13 21.82 -18.50
C GLU A 479 -16.23 23.25 -19.00
N SER A 480 -15.31 23.68 -19.85
CA SER A 480 -15.43 24.97 -20.53
C SER A 480 -16.72 25.05 -21.36
N LEU A 481 -17.06 23.98 -22.09
CA LEU A 481 -18.29 23.90 -22.88
C LEU A 481 -19.54 23.93 -21.99
N LEU A 482 -19.59 23.14 -20.91
CA LEU A 482 -20.74 23.11 -20.00
C LEU A 482 -21.01 24.47 -19.35
N ARG A 483 -19.95 25.20 -18.94
CA ARG A 483 -20.10 26.57 -18.41
C ARG A 483 -20.66 27.52 -19.46
N LYS A 484 -20.16 27.46 -20.70
CA LYS A 484 -20.68 28.30 -21.82
C LYS A 484 -22.16 28.04 -22.11
N LEU A 485 -22.62 26.81 -21.92
CA LEU A 485 -24.02 26.41 -22.14
C LEU A 485 -24.93 26.65 -20.92
N GLY A 486 -24.39 27.10 -19.78
CA GLY A 486 -25.16 27.25 -18.54
C GLY A 486 -25.64 25.93 -17.94
N LEU A 487 -25.04 24.80 -18.34
CA LEU A 487 -25.42 23.45 -17.88
C LEU A 487 -24.67 23.02 -16.62
N ARG A 488 -23.78 23.87 -16.11
CA ARG A 488 -23.09 23.68 -14.84
C ARG A 488 -23.47 24.84 -13.91
N ARG A 489 -23.83 24.51 -12.67
CA ARG A 489 -24.06 25.48 -11.61
C ARG A 489 -22.75 26.03 -11.09
#